data_AF-A0A956VNK6-F1
#
_entry.id   AF-A0A956VNK6-F1
#
_cell.length_a   1.000
_cell.length_b   1.000
_cell.length_c   1.000
_cell.angle_alpha   90.00
_cell.angle_beta   90.00
_cell.angle_gamma   90.00
#
_symmetry.space_group_name_H-M   'P 1'
#
loop_
_entity.id
_entity.type
_entity.pdbx_description
1 polymer ?
#
loop_
_entity_poly.entity_id
_entity_poly.type
_entity_poly.pdbx_seq_one_letter_code
_entity_poly.pdbx_strand_id
1 'polypeptide(L)'
;MAADRPDAPRPRRLSTAAKRKLRQPLAPEHVSERETGDGPVRYLEGWRAIQLANATFGEDRWGAEVVGEVAYRPIPQTGRRSATPVLGIYTATVGVTVEGCGAHSDVGTGVVDEQTADAHATAYKAAVTDALKRALRHFGAGLGNELSASLDGDDVPGPAVEVEPLRREVLAIAERAGSDEARTREWVAEKYGCPLDELDARRLQDAVTRLARGLDRRNGHAQAA
;
A
#
# COMPACT_ATOMS: atom_id res chain seq x y z
N MET A 1 9.13 -31.59 -39.47
CA MET A 1 9.94 -30.50 -38.89
C MET A 1 9.00 -29.55 -38.16
N ALA A 2 8.77 -29.78 -36.87
CA ALA A 2 8.07 -28.81 -36.03
C ALA A 2 9.07 -27.75 -35.61
N ALA A 3 8.89 -26.52 -36.09
CA ALA A 3 9.73 -25.40 -35.71
C ALA A 3 9.55 -25.11 -34.22
N ASP A 4 10.63 -25.23 -33.49
CA ASP A 4 10.79 -24.80 -32.11
C ASP A 4 10.46 -23.30 -32.05
N ARG A 5 9.32 -22.94 -31.43
CA ARG A 5 9.01 -21.53 -31.17
C ARG A 5 9.98 -21.09 -30.08
N PRO A 6 10.72 -19.99 -30.25
CA PRO A 6 11.56 -19.49 -29.17
C PRO A 6 10.68 -19.22 -27.96
N ASP A 7 11.04 -19.87 -26.84
CA ASP A 7 10.38 -19.76 -25.54
C ASP A 7 10.22 -18.27 -25.21
N ALA A 8 8.97 -17.79 -25.14
CA ALA A 8 8.71 -16.38 -24.88
C ALA A 8 9.41 -16.00 -23.55
N PRO A 9 10.16 -14.88 -23.50
CA PRO A 9 10.92 -14.52 -22.31
C PRO A 9 9.96 -14.47 -21.12
N ARG A 10 10.24 -15.28 -20.09
CA ARG A 10 9.42 -15.34 -18.88
C ARG A 10 9.25 -13.92 -18.32
N PRO A 11 8.04 -13.51 -17.90
CA PRO A 11 7.81 -12.16 -17.41
C PRO A 11 8.77 -11.88 -16.25
N ARG A 12 9.59 -10.83 -16.40
CA ARG A 12 10.62 -10.45 -15.43
C ARG A 12 9.93 -10.01 -14.14
N ARG A 13 9.89 -10.89 -13.14
CA ARG A 13 9.31 -10.58 -11.82
C ARG A 13 10.02 -9.37 -11.19
N LEU A 14 9.29 -8.59 -10.39
CA LEU A 14 9.88 -7.52 -9.59
C LEU A 14 11.07 -8.02 -8.74
N SER A 15 12.11 -7.19 -8.67
CA SER A 15 13.28 -7.45 -7.84
C SER A 15 12.91 -7.50 -6.35
N THR A 16 13.70 -8.22 -5.55
CA THR A 16 13.52 -8.26 -4.09
C THR A 16 13.59 -6.87 -3.46
N ALA A 17 14.45 -5.99 -3.99
CA ALA A 17 14.56 -4.60 -3.55
C ALA A 17 13.29 -3.80 -3.85
N ALA A 18 12.72 -3.91 -5.06
CA ALA A 18 11.46 -3.26 -5.42
C ALA A 18 10.32 -3.75 -4.53
N LYS A 19 10.18 -5.06 -4.34
CA LYS A 19 9.19 -5.66 -3.42
C LYS A 19 9.33 -5.17 -1.98
N ARG A 20 10.57 -4.91 -1.53
CA ARG A 20 10.82 -4.36 -0.20
C ARG A 20 10.35 -2.90 -0.12
N LYS A 21 10.68 -2.06 -1.10
CA LYS A 21 10.22 -0.66 -1.16
C LYS A 21 8.69 -0.59 -1.14
N LEU A 22 8.01 -1.41 -1.93
CA LEU A 22 6.53 -1.44 -1.98
C LEU A 22 5.88 -1.84 -0.66
N ARG A 23 6.55 -2.65 0.17
CA ARG A 23 6.04 -3.11 1.47
C ARG A 23 6.33 -2.15 2.62
N GLN A 24 7.23 -1.20 2.44
CA GLN A 24 7.58 -0.25 3.48
C GLN A 24 6.60 0.93 3.44
N PRO A 25 6.16 1.44 4.59
CA PRO A 25 5.45 2.71 4.67
C PRO A 25 6.22 3.83 3.97
N LEU A 26 5.51 4.85 3.50
CA LEU A 26 6.16 6.05 2.98
C LEU A 26 7.02 6.69 4.07
N ALA A 27 8.24 7.08 3.70
CA ALA A 27 9.07 7.91 4.56
C ALA A 27 8.34 9.24 4.84
N PRO A 28 8.40 9.80 6.07
CA PRO A 28 7.70 11.03 6.41
C PRO A 28 7.99 12.20 5.46
N GLU A 29 9.21 12.28 4.92
CA GLU A 29 9.59 13.29 3.93
C GLU A 29 8.89 13.18 2.56
N HIS A 30 8.10 12.13 2.32
CA HIS A 30 7.30 11.94 1.11
C HIS A 30 5.82 12.23 1.33
N VAL A 31 5.43 12.54 2.58
CA VAL A 31 4.05 12.78 2.97
C VAL A 31 3.86 14.27 3.19
N SER A 32 3.01 14.88 2.37
CA SER A 32 2.57 16.26 2.55
C SER A 32 1.30 16.30 3.40
N GLU A 33 1.03 17.44 4.01
CA GLU A 33 -0.17 17.68 4.81
C GLU A 33 -0.84 18.96 4.35
N ARG A 34 -2.18 18.99 4.39
CA ARG A 34 -2.97 20.20 4.14
C ARG A 34 -4.11 20.29 5.15
N GLU A 35 -4.42 21.50 5.57
CA GLU A 35 -5.60 21.78 6.39
C GLU A 35 -6.87 21.66 5.54
N THR A 36 -7.89 21.02 6.10
CA THR A 36 -9.25 20.99 5.56
C THR A 36 -10.24 21.40 6.63
N GLY A 37 -11.51 21.62 6.27
CA GLY A 37 -12.54 21.94 7.26
C GLY A 37 -12.72 20.85 8.33
N ASP A 38 -12.34 19.61 8.03
CA ASP A 38 -12.46 18.44 8.89
C ASP A 38 -11.11 18.06 9.56
N GLY A 39 -10.08 18.90 9.44
CA GLY A 39 -8.74 18.69 10.01
C GLY A 39 -7.64 18.45 8.97
N PRO A 40 -6.41 18.16 9.42
CA PRO A 40 -5.27 17.94 8.54
C PRO A 40 -5.41 16.64 7.76
N VAL A 41 -5.24 16.70 6.45
CA VAL A 41 -5.24 15.54 5.55
C VAL A 41 -3.85 15.32 5.00
N ARG A 42 -3.34 14.10 5.22
CA ARG A 42 -2.03 13.67 4.71
C ARG A 42 -2.18 13.10 3.30
N TYR A 43 -1.26 13.46 2.40
CA TYR A 43 -1.32 13.04 1.00
C TYR A 43 0.06 12.91 0.37
N LEU A 44 0.14 12.10 -0.68
CA LEU A 44 1.31 12.01 -1.54
C LEU A 44 1.13 12.99 -2.71
N GLU A 45 2.15 13.82 -2.96
CA GLU A 45 2.17 14.72 -4.11
C GLU A 45 2.36 13.95 -5.41
N GLY A 46 1.73 14.41 -6.50
CA GLY A 46 1.75 13.70 -7.79
C GLY A 46 3.17 13.50 -8.34
N TRP A 47 4.00 14.54 -8.30
CA TRP A 47 5.40 14.43 -8.74
C TRP A 47 6.21 13.45 -7.88
N ARG A 48 5.92 13.38 -6.58
CA ARG A 48 6.57 12.44 -5.66
C ARG A 48 6.16 11.00 -5.93
N ALA A 49 4.88 10.75 -6.23
CA ALA A 49 4.40 9.44 -6.66
C ALA A 49 5.13 8.95 -7.92
N ILE A 50 5.33 9.81 -8.92
CA ILE A 50 6.10 9.49 -10.14
C ILE A 50 7.56 9.17 -9.79
N GLN A 51 8.20 9.99 -8.95
CA GLN A 51 9.59 9.72 -8.53
C GLN A 51 9.74 8.39 -7.79
N LEU A 52 8.80 8.06 -6.91
CA LEU A 52 8.81 6.79 -6.18
C LEU A 52 8.56 5.60 -7.08
N ALA A 53 7.68 5.75 -8.08
CA ALA A 53 7.47 4.73 -9.10
C ALA A 53 8.75 4.51 -9.93
N ASN A 54 9.39 5.59 -10.41
CA ASN A 54 10.69 5.50 -11.10
C ASN A 54 11.76 4.82 -10.24
N ALA A 55 11.88 5.22 -8.97
CA ALA A 55 12.86 4.65 -8.05
C ALA A 55 12.58 3.18 -7.68
N THR A 56 11.33 2.73 -7.79
CA THR A 56 10.90 1.38 -7.41
C THR A 56 10.91 0.41 -8.58
N PHE A 57 10.40 0.85 -9.73
CA PHE A 57 10.26 0.01 -10.92
C PHE A 57 11.42 0.19 -11.92
N GLY A 58 11.98 1.40 -12.02
CA GLY A 58 12.85 1.87 -13.12
C GLY A 58 12.01 2.61 -14.15
N GLU A 59 12.47 3.78 -14.63
CA GLU A 59 11.67 4.66 -15.53
C GLU A 59 11.22 4.00 -16.84
N ASP A 60 11.89 2.94 -17.28
CA ASP A 60 11.60 2.19 -18.51
C ASP A 60 10.73 0.95 -18.29
N ARG A 61 10.34 0.67 -17.04
CA ARG A 61 9.65 -0.58 -16.65
C ARG A 61 8.26 -0.38 -16.09
N TRP A 62 7.76 0.84 -16.13
CA TRP A 62 6.36 1.14 -15.84
C TRP A 62 5.85 2.24 -16.76
N GLY A 63 4.53 2.34 -16.87
CA GLY A 63 3.87 3.37 -17.64
C GLY A 63 2.49 3.65 -17.07
N ALA A 64 1.95 4.82 -17.42
CA ALA A 64 0.60 5.21 -17.08
C ALA A 64 -0.08 5.85 -18.29
N GLU A 65 -1.36 5.55 -18.46
CA GLU A 65 -2.18 6.11 -19.54
C GLU A 65 -3.55 6.52 -19.02
N VAL A 66 -4.11 7.59 -19.58
CA VAL A 66 -5.51 7.94 -19.37
C VAL A 66 -6.35 6.96 -20.18
N VAL A 67 -7.28 6.29 -19.51
CA VAL A 67 -8.17 5.30 -20.12
C VAL A 67 -9.50 5.99 -20.42
N GLY A 68 -9.84 6.06 -21.71
CA GLY A 68 -11.07 6.70 -22.17
C GLY A 68 -11.05 8.23 -22.03
N GLU A 69 -12.24 8.82 -21.90
CA GLU A 69 -12.41 10.27 -21.80
C GLU A 69 -12.39 10.74 -20.34
N VAL A 70 -11.81 11.92 -20.11
CA VAL A 70 -11.97 12.63 -18.83
C VAL A 70 -13.33 13.33 -18.84
N ALA A 71 -14.28 12.79 -18.07
CA ALA A 71 -15.66 13.27 -18.08
C ALA A 71 -15.86 14.45 -17.12
N TYR A 72 -16.61 15.47 -17.55
CA TYR A 72 -17.07 16.56 -16.70
C TYR A 72 -18.55 16.39 -16.36
N ARG A 73 -18.90 16.52 -15.07
CA ARG A 73 -20.28 16.55 -14.59
C ARG A 73 -20.56 17.84 -13.83
N PRO A 74 -21.43 18.73 -14.34
CA PRO A 74 -21.86 19.92 -13.60
C PRO A 74 -22.72 19.51 -12.39
N ILE A 75 -22.58 20.23 -11.28
CA ILE A 75 -23.39 20.05 -10.08
C ILE A 75 -24.37 21.23 -9.98
N PRO A 76 -25.69 20.98 -10.08
CA PRO A 76 -26.68 22.04 -9.97
C PRO A 76 -26.61 22.72 -8.60
N GLN A 77 -26.53 24.05 -8.60
CA GLN A 77 -26.59 24.84 -7.37
C GLN A 77 -28.04 24.95 -6.89
N THR A 78 -28.49 24.03 -6.04
CA THR A 78 -29.80 24.12 -5.39
C THR A 78 -29.72 24.88 -4.07
N GLY A 79 -30.14 26.15 -4.08
CA GLY A 79 -30.87 26.77 -2.96
C GLY A 79 -30.24 26.78 -1.56
N ARG A 80 -28.95 27.08 -1.40
CA ARG A 80 -28.35 27.87 -0.30
C ARG A 80 -26.89 28.10 -0.68
N ARG A 81 -26.38 29.34 -0.61
CA ARG A 81 -24.97 29.62 -0.91
C ARG A 81 -24.11 28.86 0.12
N SER A 82 -23.55 27.71 -0.29
CA SER A 82 -22.42 27.13 0.42
C SER A 82 -21.29 28.17 0.42
N ALA A 83 -20.50 28.23 1.50
CA ALA A 83 -19.35 29.12 1.61
C ALA A 83 -18.29 28.85 0.51
N THR A 84 -18.33 27.66 -0.10
CA THR A 84 -17.54 27.30 -1.29
C THR A 84 -18.45 26.53 -2.25
N PRO A 85 -18.92 27.14 -3.36
CA PRO A 85 -19.82 26.46 -4.27
C PRO A 85 -19.05 25.46 -5.14
N VAL A 86 -19.30 24.17 -4.95
CA VAL A 86 -18.87 23.15 -5.92
C VAL A 86 -19.75 23.25 -7.17
N LEU A 87 -19.15 23.56 -8.31
CA LEU A 87 -19.84 23.79 -9.59
C LEU A 87 -19.84 22.57 -10.50
N GLY A 88 -18.89 21.67 -10.34
CA GLY A 88 -18.81 20.43 -11.08
C GLY A 88 -17.61 19.58 -10.71
N ILE A 89 -17.57 18.37 -11.26
CA ILE A 89 -16.52 17.39 -11.00
C ILE A 89 -16.01 16.85 -12.33
N TYR A 90 -14.69 16.84 -12.49
CA TYR A 90 -14.01 16.03 -13.49
C TYR A 90 -13.69 14.65 -12.91
N THR A 91 -13.90 13.61 -13.69
CA THR A 91 -13.50 12.23 -13.37
C THR A 91 -12.57 11.72 -14.46
N ALA A 92 -11.43 11.15 -14.09
CA ALA A 92 -10.48 10.52 -15.00
C ALA A 92 -10.22 9.09 -14.56
N THR A 93 -10.03 8.18 -15.52
CA THR A 93 -9.50 6.84 -15.23
C THR A 93 -8.07 6.77 -15.71
N VAL A 94 -7.15 6.29 -14.85
CA VAL A 94 -5.75 6.06 -15.25
C VAL A 94 -5.42 4.60 -15.03
N GLY A 95 -4.86 3.98 -16.07
CA GLY A 95 -4.26 2.65 -16.03
C GLY A 95 -2.76 2.76 -15.81
N VAL A 96 -2.21 1.91 -14.96
CA VAL A 96 -0.79 1.78 -14.68
C VAL A 96 -0.34 0.35 -14.96
N THR A 97 0.69 0.24 -15.80
CA THR A 97 1.33 -1.03 -16.15
C THR A 97 2.74 -1.06 -15.60
N VAL A 98 3.16 -2.20 -15.04
CA VAL A 98 4.52 -2.42 -14.54
C VAL A 98 5.01 -3.77 -15.07
N GLU A 99 6.22 -3.81 -15.61
CA GLU A 99 6.82 -5.04 -16.12
C GLU A 99 6.88 -6.11 -15.02
N GLY A 100 6.28 -7.27 -15.30
CA GLY A 100 6.25 -8.39 -14.36
C GLY A 100 5.19 -8.31 -13.25
N CYS A 101 4.26 -7.36 -13.36
CA CYS A 101 3.09 -7.21 -12.48
C CYS A 101 1.79 -7.25 -13.30
N GLY A 102 0.66 -7.37 -12.59
CA GLY A 102 -0.65 -7.05 -13.17
C GLY A 102 -0.79 -5.54 -13.37
N ALA A 103 -1.62 -5.16 -14.35
CA ALA A 103 -2.03 -3.77 -14.51
C ALA A 103 -3.06 -3.40 -13.44
N HIS A 104 -3.00 -2.16 -12.97
CA HIS A 104 -3.97 -1.59 -12.04
C HIS A 104 -4.54 -0.31 -12.63
N SER A 105 -5.83 -0.07 -12.41
CA SER A 105 -6.48 1.17 -12.81
C SER A 105 -7.36 1.67 -11.68
N ASP A 106 -7.48 2.99 -11.56
CA ASP A 106 -8.39 3.62 -10.59
C ASP A 106 -8.93 4.92 -11.19
N VAL A 107 -9.98 5.45 -10.56
CA VAL A 107 -10.67 6.68 -10.97
C VAL A 107 -10.28 7.80 -10.02
N GLY A 108 -9.86 8.93 -10.56
CA GLY A 108 -9.55 10.14 -9.81
C GLY A 108 -10.57 11.24 -10.07
N THR A 109 -10.60 12.22 -9.16
CA THR A 109 -11.55 13.33 -9.21
C THR A 109 -10.88 14.69 -9.08
N GLY A 110 -11.47 15.68 -9.71
CA GLY A 110 -11.07 17.08 -9.59
C GLY A 110 -12.29 17.98 -9.52
N VAL A 111 -12.29 18.92 -8.60
CA VAL A 111 -13.44 19.78 -8.30
C VAL A 111 -13.27 21.12 -9.00
N VAL A 112 -14.35 21.58 -9.65
CA VAL A 112 -14.49 22.95 -10.15
C VAL A 112 -15.27 23.75 -9.13
N ASP A 113 -14.68 24.80 -8.60
CA ASP A 113 -15.24 25.72 -7.62
C ASP A 113 -15.59 27.10 -8.21
N GLU A 114 -15.01 27.44 -9.36
CA GLU A 114 -15.29 28.68 -10.09
C GLU A 114 -15.63 28.44 -11.57
N GLN A 115 -16.50 29.29 -12.15
CA GLN A 115 -16.82 29.26 -13.59
C GLN A 115 -15.73 29.98 -14.41
N THR A 116 -14.48 29.54 -14.28
CA THR A 116 -13.33 30.09 -15.02
C THR A 116 -12.59 28.98 -15.76
N ALA A 117 -11.97 29.32 -16.90
CA ALA A 117 -11.18 28.35 -17.66
C ALA A 117 -10.03 27.75 -16.83
N ASP A 118 -9.43 28.55 -15.95
CA ASP A 118 -8.33 28.13 -15.08
C ASP A 118 -8.80 27.14 -14.01
N ALA A 119 -9.98 27.34 -13.42
CA ALA A 119 -10.57 26.39 -12.46
C ALA A 119 -10.87 25.05 -13.14
N HIS A 120 -11.45 25.07 -14.35
CA HIS A 120 -11.67 23.85 -15.15
C HIS A 120 -10.35 23.14 -15.50
N ALA A 121 -9.33 23.87 -15.95
CA ALA A 121 -8.02 23.31 -16.27
C ALA A 121 -7.34 22.70 -15.03
N THR A 122 -7.48 23.35 -13.88
CA THR A 122 -6.95 22.85 -12.60
C THR A 122 -7.66 21.57 -12.17
N ALA A 123 -9.00 21.55 -12.22
CA ALA A 123 -9.81 20.39 -11.89
C ALA A 123 -9.52 19.20 -12.82
N TYR A 124 -9.38 19.44 -14.13
CA TYR A 124 -9.01 18.40 -15.10
C TYR A 124 -7.65 17.77 -14.74
N LYS A 125 -6.62 18.59 -14.51
CA LYS A 125 -5.28 18.12 -14.14
C LYS A 125 -5.29 17.39 -12.79
N ALA A 126 -6.07 17.88 -11.84
CA ALA A 126 -6.26 17.25 -10.53
C ALA A 126 -6.88 15.85 -10.68
N ALA A 127 -7.94 15.69 -11.49
CA ALA A 127 -8.60 14.40 -11.72
C ALA A 127 -7.63 13.34 -12.28
N VAL A 128 -6.83 13.71 -13.29
CA VAL A 128 -5.83 12.79 -13.87
C VAL A 128 -4.73 12.45 -12.87
N THR A 129 -4.24 13.45 -12.13
CA THR A 129 -3.18 13.25 -11.13
C THR A 129 -3.67 12.38 -9.97
N ASP A 130 -4.91 12.59 -9.52
CA ASP A 130 -5.54 11.79 -8.48
C ASP A 130 -5.71 10.34 -8.93
N ALA A 131 -6.17 10.11 -10.16
CA ALA A 131 -6.33 8.78 -10.74
C ALA A 131 -5.00 8.02 -10.80
N LEU A 132 -3.92 8.70 -11.24
CA LEU A 132 -2.57 8.15 -11.27
C LEU A 132 -2.11 7.70 -9.88
N LYS A 133 -2.24 8.56 -8.87
CA LYS A 133 -1.84 8.23 -7.49
C LYS A 133 -2.64 7.04 -6.95
N ARG A 134 -3.95 7.02 -7.20
CA ARG A 134 -4.84 5.94 -6.78
C ARG A 134 -4.55 4.63 -7.50
N ALA A 135 -4.16 4.66 -8.77
CA ALA A 135 -3.71 3.48 -9.49
C ALA A 135 -2.36 2.95 -8.94
N LEU A 136 -1.42 3.85 -8.64
CA LEU A 136 -0.11 3.50 -8.08
C LEU A 136 -0.17 2.88 -6.68
N ARG A 137 -1.13 3.29 -5.83
CA ARG A 137 -1.23 2.77 -4.47
C ARG A 137 -1.51 1.26 -4.41
N HIS A 138 -2.14 0.69 -5.44
CA HIS A 138 -2.44 -0.75 -5.51
C HIS A 138 -1.18 -1.63 -5.51
N PHE A 139 -0.01 -1.07 -5.86
CA PHE A 139 1.25 -1.81 -5.83
C PHE A 139 1.87 -1.92 -4.42
N GLY A 140 1.43 -1.10 -3.45
CA GLY A 140 1.83 -1.24 -2.04
C GLY A 140 1.94 0.06 -1.24
N ALA A 141 2.24 -0.10 0.05
CA ALA A 141 2.43 0.99 1.03
C ALA A 141 3.45 2.05 0.55
N GLY A 142 4.54 1.61 -0.10
CA GLY A 142 5.58 2.51 -0.62
C GLY A 142 5.14 3.45 -1.75
N LEU A 143 3.90 3.28 -2.25
CA LEU A 143 3.26 4.15 -3.24
C LEU A 143 1.96 4.77 -2.72
N GLY A 144 1.79 4.82 -1.39
CA GLY A 144 0.72 5.61 -0.74
C GLY A 144 -0.54 4.84 -0.37
N ASN A 145 -0.51 3.50 -0.34
CA ASN A 145 -1.69 2.70 0.06
C ASN A 145 -2.15 3.01 1.51
N GLU A 146 -1.21 3.29 2.40
CA GLU A 146 -1.49 3.55 3.81
C GLU A 146 -1.98 4.99 4.07
N LEU A 147 -1.82 5.91 3.12
CA LEU A 147 -2.28 7.29 3.28
C LEU A 147 -3.81 7.43 3.17
N SER A 148 -4.48 6.50 2.49
CA SER A 148 -5.94 6.52 2.37
C SER A 148 -6.68 6.02 3.61
N ALA A 149 -5.99 5.46 4.60
CA ALA A 149 -6.61 5.02 5.85
C ALA A 149 -7.08 6.19 6.75
N SER A 150 -6.72 7.43 6.42
CA SER A 150 -7.06 8.63 7.20
C SER A 150 -8.21 9.47 6.62
N LEU A 151 -8.90 9.00 5.57
CA LEU A 151 -10.07 9.68 4.98
C LEU A 151 -11.40 9.28 5.64
N ASP A 152 -11.41 8.18 6.38
CA ASP A 152 -12.50 7.88 7.31
C ASP A 152 -12.12 8.55 8.63
N GLY A 153 -13.01 9.39 9.16
CA GLY A 153 -12.84 10.14 10.41
C GLY A 153 -12.83 9.25 11.67
N ASP A 154 -12.20 8.10 11.59
CA ASP A 154 -11.80 7.24 12.67
C ASP A 154 -10.44 6.66 12.27
N ASP A 155 -9.48 6.68 13.19
CA ASP A 155 -8.38 5.74 13.19
C ASP A 155 -9.00 4.32 13.14
N VAL A 156 -9.31 3.82 11.96
CA VAL A 156 -9.54 2.41 11.72
C VAL A 156 -8.20 1.93 11.18
N PRO A 157 -7.29 1.42 12.04
CA PRO A 157 -6.17 0.66 11.55
C PRO A 157 -6.76 -0.39 10.61
N GLY A 158 -6.38 -0.37 9.33
CA GLY A 158 -6.67 -1.49 8.43
C GLY A 158 -6.35 -2.76 9.19
N PRO A 159 -7.27 -3.75 9.21
CA PRO A 159 -7.57 -4.57 10.39
C PRO A 159 -6.29 -4.79 11.19
N ALA A 160 -6.18 -4.13 12.35
CA ALA A 160 -5.05 -4.35 13.25
C ALA A 160 -4.87 -5.85 13.30
N VAL A 161 -3.81 -6.38 12.68
CA VAL A 161 -3.49 -7.79 12.83
C VAL A 161 -3.17 -7.87 14.30
N GLU A 162 -4.15 -8.35 15.08
CA GLU A 162 -4.10 -8.23 16.52
C GLU A 162 -2.77 -8.87 16.96
N VAL A 163 -1.85 -8.04 17.41
CA VAL A 163 -0.49 -8.46 17.76
C VAL A 163 -0.51 -9.34 19.00
N GLU A 164 -1.53 -9.16 19.84
CA GLU A 164 -1.68 -9.85 21.12
C GLU A 164 -2.00 -11.35 20.96
N PRO A 165 -2.95 -11.78 20.09
CA PRO A 165 -3.08 -13.17 19.69
C PRO A 165 -1.79 -13.81 19.17
N LEU A 166 -1.04 -13.10 18.32
CA LEU A 166 0.22 -13.63 17.77
C LEU A 166 1.31 -13.77 18.85
N ARG A 167 1.38 -12.86 19.82
CA ARG A 167 2.29 -12.96 20.98
C ARG A 167 1.95 -14.17 21.84
N ARG A 168 0.67 -14.36 22.14
CA ARG A 168 0.20 -15.57 22.86
C ARG A 168 0.53 -16.83 22.10
N GLU A 169 0.40 -16.82 20.76
CA GLU A 169 0.73 -17.96 19.92
C GLU A 169 2.23 -18.29 19.93
N VAL A 170 3.11 -17.29 19.88
CA VAL A 170 4.56 -17.49 20.04
C VAL A 170 4.88 -18.20 21.35
N LEU A 171 4.32 -17.72 22.47
CA LEU A 171 4.53 -18.31 23.79
C LEU A 171 3.95 -19.73 23.89
N ALA A 172 2.72 -19.94 23.38
CA ALA A 172 2.06 -21.25 23.43
C ALA A 172 2.79 -22.31 22.59
N ILE A 173 3.32 -21.95 21.41
CA ILE A 173 4.11 -22.90 20.60
C ILE A 173 5.45 -23.20 21.28
N ALA A 174 6.08 -22.19 21.89
CA ALA A 174 7.33 -22.38 22.62
C ALA A 174 7.16 -23.26 23.86
N GLU A 175 6.05 -23.11 24.58
CA GLU A 175 5.68 -23.95 25.72
C GLU A 175 5.44 -25.40 25.29
N ARG A 176 4.67 -25.63 24.21
CA ARG A 176 4.50 -26.97 23.60
C ARG A 176 5.82 -27.57 23.14
N ALA A 177 6.80 -26.72 22.85
CA ALA A 177 8.17 -27.07 22.50
C ALA A 177 9.10 -27.29 23.72
N GLY A 178 8.56 -27.25 24.94
CA GLY A 178 9.30 -27.44 26.19
C GLY A 178 10.17 -26.26 26.59
N SER A 179 9.93 -25.06 26.05
CA SER A 179 10.62 -23.83 26.45
C SER A 179 9.73 -22.99 27.35
N ASP A 180 10.28 -22.51 28.46
CA ASP A 180 9.59 -21.56 29.34
C ASP A 180 9.52 -20.16 28.70
N GLU A 181 8.65 -19.31 29.27
CA GLU A 181 8.41 -17.96 28.77
C GLU A 181 9.67 -17.09 28.82
N ALA A 182 10.49 -17.18 29.88
CA ALA A 182 11.69 -16.36 30.04
C ALA A 182 12.71 -16.66 28.93
N ARG A 183 12.96 -17.93 28.66
CA ARG A 183 13.85 -18.40 27.60
C ARG A 183 13.32 -18.05 26.21
N THR A 184 11.99 -18.06 26.04
CA THR A 184 11.35 -17.66 24.78
C THR A 184 11.52 -16.17 24.53
N ARG A 185 11.31 -15.32 25.55
CA ARG A 185 11.53 -13.88 25.47
C ARG A 185 12.99 -13.54 25.19
N GLU A 186 13.94 -14.25 25.81
CA GLU A 186 15.38 -14.10 25.55
C GLU A 186 15.75 -14.47 24.11
N TRP A 187 15.25 -15.61 23.60
CA TRP A 187 15.44 -16.01 22.21
C TRP A 187 14.88 -14.98 21.23
N VAL A 188 13.70 -14.42 21.52
CA VAL A 188 13.10 -13.36 20.68
C VAL A 188 13.97 -12.10 20.71
N ALA A 189 14.43 -11.67 21.88
CA ALA A 189 15.28 -10.50 22.03
C ALA A 189 16.61 -10.66 21.29
N GLU A 190 17.27 -11.81 21.41
CA GLU A 190 18.50 -12.14 20.69
C GLU A 190 18.27 -12.17 19.17
N LYS A 191 17.14 -12.74 18.73
CA LYS A 191 16.89 -12.98 17.31
C LYS A 191 16.43 -11.74 16.55
N TYR A 192 15.58 -10.93 17.16
CA TYR A 192 14.92 -9.79 16.52
C TYR A 192 15.48 -8.44 16.99
N GLY A 193 16.39 -8.45 17.97
CA GLY A 193 17.07 -7.26 18.48
C GLY A 193 16.20 -6.37 19.37
N CYS A 194 15.01 -6.84 19.75
CA CYS A 194 14.08 -6.14 20.64
C CYS A 194 13.18 -7.14 21.40
N PRO A 195 12.61 -6.76 22.55
CA PRO A 195 11.73 -7.61 23.36
C PRO A 195 10.49 -8.10 22.57
N LEU A 196 9.94 -9.25 22.97
CA LEU A 196 8.69 -9.80 22.39
C LEU A 196 7.55 -8.77 22.39
N ASP A 197 7.51 -7.94 23.43
CA ASP A 197 6.49 -6.91 23.61
C ASP A 197 6.61 -5.72 22.64
N GLU A 198 7.68 -5.66 21.86
CA GLU A 198 7.96 -4.61 20.86
C GLU A 198 7.95 -5.15 19.43
N LEU A 199 7.70 -6.44 19.22
CA LEU A 199 7.63 -7.01 17.87
C LEU A 199 6.35 -6.57 17.14
N ASP A 200 6.53 -6.20 15.87
CA ASP A 200 5.45 -6.00 14.91
C ASP A 200 4.81 -7.35 14.47
N ALA A 201 3.61 -7.29 13.88
CA ALA A 201 2.85 -8.47 13.45
C ALA A 201 3.65 -9.40 12.49
N ARG A 202 4.51 -8.83 11.64
CA ARG A 202 5.29 -9.60 10.67
C ARG A 202 6.40 -10.40 11.35
N ARG A 203 7.10 -9.79 12.31
CA ARG A 203 8.14 -10.45 13.10
C ARG A 203 7.54 -11.52 14.00
N LEU A 204 6.34 -11.28 14.56
CA LEU A 204 5.59 -12.29 15.31
C LEU A 204 5.21 -13.50 14.44
N GLN A 205 4.69 -13.28 13.22
CA GLN A 205 4.37 -14.37 12.28
C GLN A 205 5.61 -15.19 11.86
N ASP A 206 6.77 -14.53 11.66
CA ASP A 206 8.04 -15.24 11.41
C ASP A 206 8.45 -16.09 12.62
N ALA A 207 8.29 -15.56 13.84
CA ALA A 207 8.57 -16.30 15.08
C ALA A 207 7.66 -17.53 15.24
N VAL A 208 6.34 -17.39 15.06
CA VAL A 208 5.37 -18.49 15.04
C VAL A 208 5.78 -19.57 14.05
N THR A 209 6.06 -19.18 12.80
CA THR A 209 6.44 -20.12 11.73
C THR A 209 7.72 -20.90 12.08
N ARG A 210 8.71 -20.23 12.67
CA ARG A 210 9.98 -20.86 13.06
C ARG A 210 9.81 -21.84 14.22
N LEU A 211 9.07 -21.44 15.24
CA LEU A 211 8.81 -22.28 16.41
C LEU A 211 7.99 -23.52 16.01
N ALA A 212 6.95 -23.35 15.18
CA ALA A 212 6.16 -24.45 14.64
C ALA A 212 7.02 -25.45 13.86
N ARG A 213 7.85 -24.98 12.92
CA ARG A 213 8.80 -25.84 12.18
C ARG A 213 9.84 -26.51 13.07
N GLY A 214 10.22 -25.89 14.19
CA GLY A 214 11.10 -26.50 15.19
C GLY A 214 10.41 -27.60 15.99
N LEU A 215 9.14 -27.42 16.31
CA LEU A 215 8.30 -28.40 16.99
C LEU A 215 8.01 -29.60 16.08
N ASP A 216 7.59 -29.38 14.83
CA ASP A 216 7.29 -30.45 13.86
C ASP A 216 8.50 -31.34 13.60
N ARG A 217 9.71 -30.75 13.50
CA ARG A 217 10.95 -31.52 13.36
C ARG A 217 11.21 -32.40 14.58
N ARG A 218 10.99 -31.93 15.80
CA ARG A 218 11.19 -32.75 17.01
C ARG A 218 10.16 -33.88 17.11
N ASN A 219 8.90 -33.58 16.80
CA ASN A 219 7.82 -34.57 16.82
C ASN A 219 8.01 -35.65 15.73
N GLY A 220 8.48 -35.27 14.54
CA GLY A 220 8.80 -36.22 13.46
C GLY A 220 9.96 -37.16 13.80
N HIS A 221 10.95 -36.71 14.57
CA HIS A 221 12.02 -37.60 15.07
C HIS A 221 11.54 -38.52 16.19
N ALA A 222 10.52 -38.13 16.97
CA ALA A 222 9.95 -38.96 18.04
C ALA A 222 8.99 -40.06 17.53
N GLN A 223 8.45 -39.95 16.32
CA GLN A 223 7.58 -40.96 15.70
C GLN A 223 8.33 -41.96 14.81
N ALA A 224 9.61 -41.69 14.51
CA ALA A 224 10.47 -42.55 13.69
C ALA A 224 11.49 -43.36 14.50
N ALA A 225 11.43 -43.27 15.83
CA ALA A 225 12.21 -44.04 16.80
C ALA A 225 11.29 -45.00 17.56
#